data_AF-A0AAX2QSP9-F1
#
_entry.id   AF-A0AAX2QSP9-F1
#
_cell.length_a   1.000
_cell.length_b   1.000
_cell.length_c   1.000
_cell.angle_alpha   90.00
_cell.angle_beta   90.00
_cell.angle_gamma   90.00
#
_symmetry.space_group_name_H-M   'P 1'
#
loop_
_entity.id
_entity.type
_entity.pdbx_description
1 polymer ?
#
loop_
_entity_poly.entity_id
_entity_poly.type
_entity_poly.pdbx_seq_one_letter_code
_entity_poly.pdbx_strand_id
1 'polypeptide(L)'
;MAEGQIISKALGALLDIMTSDKVKEAQCIEAARAIIEYEAPPEVFDLTYKYLIGVAQDEAQDVALKLKALELIRKAEAKRITPGTAKAVDTSAAMALGRAVAMAKRRVELVRGERWPAQDGWTENLGEVRGMVVEEEGVASRLKAARSRACELRH
;
A
#
# COMPACT_ATOMS: atom_id res chain seq x y z
N MET A 1 -8.50 17.76 -6.84
CA MET A 1 -8.53 17.45 -8.29
C MET A 1 -7.50 16.37 -8.50
N ALA A 2 -7.95 15.13 -8.70
CA ALA A 2 -7.07 13.96 -8.79
C ALA A 2 -6.25 14.02 -10.08
N GLU A 3 -4.94 13.79 -9.95
CA GLU A 3 -4.00 13.71 -11.07
C GLU A 3 -4.41 12.55 -11.97
N GLY A 4 -4.94 12.86 -13.15
CA GLY A 4 -5.27 11.84 -14.15
C GLY A 4 -4.01 11.13 -14.59
N GLN A 5 -3.76 9.95 -14.03
CA GLN A 5 -2.73 9.05 -14.53
C GLN A 5 -2.95 8.86 -16.04
N ILE A 6 -1.90 9.10 -16.81
CA ILE A 6 -1.92 8.93 -18.26
C ILE A 6 -2.01 7.42 -18.51
N ILE A 7 -3.23 6.91 -18.58
CA ILE A 7 -3.52 5.55 -18.99
C ILE A 7 -2.95 5.37 -20.40
N SER A 8 -2.06 4.40 -20.58
CA SER A 8 -1.51 4.11 -21.91
C SER A 8 -2.65 3.74 -22.87
N LYS A 9 -2.54 4.10 -24.15
CA LYS A 9 -3.58 3.81 -25.15
C LYS A 9 -3.97 2.33 -25.21
N ALA A 10 -2.99 1.44 -24.99
CA ALA A 10 -3.22 0.00 -24.95
C ALA A 10 -4.04 -0.42 -23.72
N LEU A 11 -3.71 0.12 -22.54
CA LEU A 11 -4.42 -0.16 -21.30
C LEU A 11 -5.85 0.40 -21.33
N GLY A 12 -6.05 1.58 -21.93
CA GLY A 12 -7.37 2.14 -22.21
C GLY A 12 -8.21 1.23 -23.11
N ALA A 13 -7.65 0.73 -24.21
CA ALA A 13 -8.35 -0.19 -25.10
C ALA A 13 -8.72 -1.52 -24.41
N LEU A 14 -7.86 -2.05 -23.53
CA LEU A 14 -8.16 -3.24 -22.74
C LEU A 14 -9.31 -2.99 -21.75
N LEU A 15 -9.34 -1.81 -21.12
CA LEU A 15 -10.44 -1.41 -20.24
C LEU A 15 -11.76 -1.25 -21.01
N ASP A 16 -11.73 -0.64 -22.18
CA ASP A 16 -12.90 -0.50 -23.04
C ASP A 16 -13.45 -1.87 -23.43
N ILE A 17 -12.59 -2.84 -23.78
CA ILE A 17 -12.99 -4.21 -24.08
C ILE A 17 -13.58 -4.90 -22.84
N MET A 18 -12.95 -4.77 -21.68
CA MET A 18 -13.39 -5.41 -20.43
C MET A 18 -14.74 -4.90 -19.94
N THR A 19 -15.03 -3.60 -20.15
CA THR A 19 -16.27 -2.95 -19.69
C THR A 19 -17.38 -2.92 -20.74
N SER A 20 -17.12 -3.44 -21.94
CA SER A 20 -18.07 -3.41 -23.05
C SER A 20 -19.18 -4.44 -22.88
N ASP A 21 -20.41 -4.00 -23.04
CA ASP A 21 -21.62 -4.83 -23.10
C ASP A 21 -21.78 -5.57 -24.45
N LYS A 22 -20.98 -5.18 -25.45
CA LYS A 22 -21.03 -5.73 -26.82
C LYS A 22 -20.05 -6.86 -27.05
N VAL A 23 -19.13 -7.08 -26.11
CA VAL A 23 -18.07 -8.08 -26.21
C VAL A 23 -18.51 -9.34 -25.47
N LYS A 24 -18.14 -10.51 -25.99
CA LYS A 24 -18.44 -11.77 -25.30
C LYS A 24 -17.65 -11.81 -24.00
N GLU A 25 -18.29 -12.26 -22.93
CA GLU A 25 -17.70 -12.32 -21.59
C GLU A 25 -16.33 -13.04 -21.55
N ALA A 26 -16.16 -14.09 -22.35
CA ALA A 26 -14.86 -14.76 -22.52
C ALA A 26 -13.74 -13.82 -22.97
N GLN A 27 -14.01 -12.88 -23.88
CA GLN A 27 -13.05 -11.91 -24.38
C GLN A 27 -12.81 -10.78 -23.35
N CYS A 28 -13.82 -10.41 -22.58
CA CYS A 28 -13.68 -9.47 -21.46
C CYS A 28 -12.73 -10.03 -20.38
N ILE A 29 -12.84 -11.33 -20.06
CA ILE A 29 -11.93 -12.03 -19.16
C ILE A 29 -10.50 -12.09 -19.72
N GLU A 30 -10.33 -12.27 -21.04
CA GLU A 30 -8.99 -12.24 -21.66
C GLU A 30 -8.35 -10.84 -21.58
N ALA A 31 -9.14 -9.77 -21.73
CA ALA A 31 -8.68 -8.41 -21.51
C ALA A 31 -8.29 -8.18 -20.04
N ALA A 32 -9.11 -8.66 -19.10
CA ALA A 32 -8.81 -8.62 -17.67
C ALA A 32 -7.52 -9.39 -17.31
N ARG A 33 -7.28 -10.54 -17.94
CA ARG A 33 -6.01 -11.29 -17.79
C ARG A 33 -4.83 -10.43 -18.21
N ALA A 34 -4.89 -9.80 -19.38
CA ALA A 34 -3.81 -8.93 -19.84
C ALA A 34 -3.54 -7.79 -18.85
N ILE A 35 -4.58 -7.17 -18.28
CA ILE A 35 -4.41 -6.10 -17.29
C ILE A 35 -3.75 -6.59 -15.99
N ILE A 36 -4.05 -7.80 -15.51
CA ILE A 36 -3.49 -8.35 -14.25
C ILE A 36 -2.09 -8.93 -14.45
N GLU A 37 -1.80 -9.46 -15.63
CA GLU A 37 -0.50 -10.08 -15.91
C GLU A 37 0.60 -9.05 -16.09
N TYR A 38 0.30 -7.96 -16.80
CA TYR A 38 1.21 -6.82 -16.98
C TYR A 38 1.01 -5.81 -15.84
N GLU A 39 2.11 -5.21 -15.38
CA GLU A 39 2.05 -4.25 -14.27
C GLU A 39 1.16 -3.05 -14.67
N ALA A 40 0.03 -2.89 -13.98
CA ALA A 40 -0.97 -1.88 -14.25
C ALA A 40 -1.05 -0.87 -13.08
N PRO A 41 -1.50 0.37 -13.33
CA PRO A 41 -1.70 1.32 -12.25
C PRO A 41 -2.72 0.78 -11.22
N PRO A 42 -2.56 1.11 -9.91
CA PRO A 42 -3.36 0.52 -8.84
C PRO A 42 -4.87 0.62 -9.05
N GLU A 43 -5.33 1.77 -9.54
CA GLU A 43 -6.75 2.05 -9.80
C GLU A 43 -7.34 1.12 -10.87
N VAL A 44 -6.56 0.83 -11.90
CA VAL A 44 -6.96 -0.04 -13.01
C VAL A 44 -6.93 -1.50 -12.57
N PHE A 45 -5.92 -1.89 -11.80
CA PHE A 45 -5.84 -3.21 -11.22
C PHE A 45 -7.04 -3.51 -10.30
N ASP A 46 -7.38 -2.58 -9.39
CA ASP A 46 -8.51 -2.73 -8.47
C ASP A 46 -9.85 -2.85 -9.21
N LEU A 47 -10.02 -2.09 -10.30
CA LEU A 47 -11.21 -2.18 -11.15
C LEU A 47 -11.32 -3.56 -11.80
N THR A 48 -10.23 -4.04 -12.42
CA THR A 48 -10.18 -5.36 -13.05
C THR A 48 -10.39 -6.49 -12.05
N TYR A 49 -9.82 -6.38 -10.85
CA TYR A 49 -10.01 -7.36 -9.79
C TYR A 49 -11.47 -7.44 -9.32
N LYS A 50 -12.15 -6.29 -9.15
CA LYS A 50 -13.59 -6.25 -8.82
C LYS A 50 -14.45 -6.88 -9.91
N TYR A 51 -14.14 -6.61 -11.18
CA TYR A 51 -14.84 -7.22 -12.32
C TYR A 51 -14.75 -8.75 -12.27
N LEU A 52 -13.54 -9.31 -12.07
CA LEU A 52 -13.36 -10.76 -11.98
C LEU A 52 -14.10 -11.39 -10.79
N ILE A 53 -14.17 -10.70 -9.65
CA ILE A 53 -15.00 -11.16 -8.52
C ILE A 53 -16.47 -11.22 -8.92
N GLY A 54 -16.97 -10.20 -9.61
CA GLY A 54 -18.35 -10.18 -10.12
C GLY A 54 -18.63 -11.38 -11.03
N VAL A 55 -17.73 -11.66 -11.98
CA VAL A 55 -17.83 -12.82 -12.87
C VAL A 55 -17.82 -14.15 -12.09
N ALA A 56 -16.98 -14.26 -11.07
CA ALA A 56 -16.88 -15.47 -10.27
C ALA A 56 -18.10 -15.72 -9.38
N GLN A 57 -18.76 -14.64 -8.93
CA GLN A 57 -19.91 -14.70 -8.01
C GLN A 57 -21.27 -14.76 -8.73
N ASP A 58 -21.33 -14.42 -10.02
CA ASP A 58 -22.57 -14.45 -10.79
C ASP A 58 -23.10 -15.89 -10.95
N GLU A 59 -24.22 -16.24 -10.32
CA GLU A 59 -24.80 -17.58 -10.38
C GLU A 59 -25.16 -18.02 -11.81
N ALA A 60 -25.60 -17.09 -12.67
CA ALA A 60 -26.02 -17.37 -14.04
C ALA A 60 -24.85 -17.60 -15.00
N GLN A 61 -23.63 -17.29 -14.57
CA GLN A 61 -22.45 -17.36 -15.41
C GLN A 61 -21.96 -18.79 -15.64
N ASP A 62 -21.42 -19.03 -16.84
CA ASP A 62 -20.82 -20.31 -17.23
C ASP A 62 -19.68 -20.73 -16.30
N VAL A 63 -19.67 -22.01 -15.90
CA VAL A 63 -18.71 -22.55 -14.93
C VAL A 63 -17.27 -22.45 -15.43
N ALA A 64 -17.00 -22.62 -16.73
CA ALA A 64 -15.65 -22.49 -17.25
C ALA A 64 -15.14 -21.05 -17.16
N LEU A 65 -16.02 -20.06 -17.38
CA LEU A 65 -15.68 -18.65 -17.21
C LEU A 65 -15.46 -18.28 -15.72
N LYS A 66 -16.26 -18.83 -14.81
CA LYS A 66 -16.04 -18.69 -13.36
C LYS A 66 -14.69 -19.23 -12.93
N LEU A 67 -14.33 -20.43 -13.38
CA LEU A 67 -13.05 -21.05 -13.05
C LEU A 67 -11.87 -20.21 -13.56
N LYS A 68 -11.96 -19.68 -14.79
CA LYS A 68 -10.95 -18.75 -15.31
C LYS A 68 -10.83 -17.49 -14.46
N ALA A 69 -11.96 -16.88 -14.07
CA ALA A 69 -11.93 -15.70 -13.22
C ALA A 69 -11.28 -15.98 -11.85
N LEU A 70 -11.65 -17.10 -11.21
CA LEU A 70 -11.07 -17.55 -9.93
C LEU A 70 -9.56 -17.84 -10.03
N GLU A 71 -9.10 -18.43 -11.13
CA GLU A 71 -7.67 -18.65 -11.36
C GLU A 71 -6.90 -17.33 -11.42
N LEU A 72 -7.42 -16.34 -12.15
CA LEU A 72 -6.82 -15.01 -12.27
C LEU A 72 -6.81 -14.26 -10.92
N ILE A 73 -7.90 -14.35 -10.15
CA ILE A 73 -7.99 -13.79 -8.79
C ILE A 73 -6.90 -14.41 -7.90
N ARG A 74 -6.77 -15.74 -7.90
CA ARG A 74 -5.74 -16.43 -7.12
C ARG A 74 -4.33 -16.06 -7.54
N LYS A 75 -4.07 -15.91 -8.84
CA LYS A 75 -2.77 -15.46 -9.37
C LYS A 75 -2.45 -14.03 -8.92
N ALA A 76 -3.42 -13.13 -8.95
CA ALA A 76 -3.29 -11.76 -8.49
C ALA A 76 -2.98 -11.67 -6.98
N GLU A 77 -3.69 -12.47 -6.17
CA GLU A 77 -3.45 -12.53 -4.72
C GLU A 77 -2.12 -13.20 -4.38
N ALA A 78 -1.72 -14.24 -5.11
CA ALA A 78 -0.41 -14.86 -4.94
C ALA A 78 0.72 -13.84 -5.15
N LYS A 79 0.61 -12.95 -6.15
CA LYS A 79 1.55 -11.84 -6.33
C LYS A 79 1.56 -10.86 -5.14
N ARG A 80 0.42 -10.65 -4.46
CA ARG A 80 0.33 -9.80 -3.25
C ARG A 80 0.85 -10.49 -1.98
N ILE A 81 0.73 -11.81 -1.91
CA ILE A 81 1.12 -12.63 -0.75
C ILE A 81 2.57 -13.09 -0.85
N THR A 82 3.14 -13.21 -2.06
CA THR A 82 4.57 -13.47 -2.23
C THR A 82 5.29 -12.35 -1.50
N PRO A 83 6.05 -12.66 -0.43
CA PRO A 83 6.79 -11.63 0.28
C PRO A 83 7.63 -10.96 -0.78
N GLY A 84 7.35 -9.68 -1.04
CA GLY A 84 8.08 -8.92 -2.02
C GLY A 84 9.55 -9.21 -1.80
N THR A 85 10.28 -9.47 -2.89
CA THR A 85 11.74 -9.38 -2.93
C THR A 85 12.10 -8.29 -1.94
N ALA A 86 12.71 -8.68 -0.82
CA ALA A 86 12.96 -7.75 0.26
C ALA A 86 13.58 -6.53 -0.40
N LYS A 87 12.84 -5.40 -0.46
CA LYS A 87 13.49 -4.12 -0.68
C LYS A 87 14.61 -4.19 0.34
N ALA A 88 15.86 -4.15 -0.11
CA ALA A 88 16.99 -4.17 0.80
C ALA A 88 16.79 -2.93 1.67
N VAL A 89 16.07 -3.11 2.78
CA VAL A 89 15.87 -2.11 3.80
C VAL A 89 17.29 -1.94 4.26
N ASP A 90 17.85 -0.77 4.01
CA ASP A 90 19.11 -0.40 4.60
C ASP A 90 18.94 -0.57 6.11
N THR A 91 19.45 -1.70 6.62
CA THR A 91 19.25 -2.13 7.99
C THR A 91 19.86 -1.11 8.93
N SER A 92 20.88 -0.37 8.48
CA SER A 92 21.45 0.75 9.22
C SER A 92 20.44 1.89 9.36
N ALA A 93 19.74 2.27 8.27
CA ALA A 93 18.73 3.33 8.28
C ALA A 93 17.52 2.96 9.14
N ALA A 94 17.03 1.72 9.05
CA ALA A 94 15.91 1.25 9.88
C ALA A 94 16.27 1.19 11.37
N MET A 95 17.51 0.80 11.70
CA MET A 95 18.00 0.79 13.08
C MET A 95 18.22 2.21 13.62
N ALA A 96 18.74 3.13 12.80
CA ALA A 96 18.87 4.54 13.15
C ALA A 96 17.51 5.19 13.45
N LEU A 97 16.50 4.89 12.62
CA LEU A 97 15.13 5.37 12.85
C LEU A 97 14.52 4.77 14.12
N GLY A 98 14.72 3.47 14.36
CA GLY A 98 14.31 2.81 15.61
C GLY A 98 14.90 3.51 16.84
N ARG A 99 16.19 3.88 16.79
CA ARG A 99 16.87 4.59 17.89
C ARG A 99 16.28 5.99 18.09
N ALA A 100 16.02 6.73 17.01
CA ALA A 100 15.42 8.06 17.08
C ALA A 100 14.02 8.03 17.73
N VAL A 101 13.20 7.04 17.39
CA VAL A 101 11.87 6.86 18.01
C VAL A 101 11.98 6.50 19.49
N ALA A 102 12.91 5.62 19.87
CA ALA A 102 13.14 5.26 21.27
C ALA A 102 13.55 6.49 22.10
N MET A 103 14.48 7.31 21.60
CA MET A 103 14.86 8.57 22.24
C MET A 103 13.68 9.53 22.39
N ALA A 104 12.85 9.66 21.35
CA ALA A 104 11.68 10.53 21.38
C ALA A 104 10.66 10.09 22.44
N LYS A 105 10.37 8.78 22.54
CA LYS A 105 9.50 8.23 23.59
C LYS A 105 10.05 8.51 24.98
N ARG A 106 11.34 8.25 25.19
CA ARG A 106 12.00 8.50 26.48
C ARG A 106 11.97 9.97 26.87
N ARG A 107 12.16 10.87 25.92
CA ARG A 107 12.03 12.32 26.13
C ARG A 107 10.62 12.69 26.57
N VAL A 108 9.58 12.14 25.93
CA VAL A 108 8.18 12.39 26.33
C VAL A 108 7.90 11.89 27.74
N GLU A 109 8.42 10.73 28.12
CA GLU A 109 8.30 10.21 29.50
C GLU A 109 8.96 11.13 30.53
N LEU A 110 10.17 11.62 30.24
CA LEU A 110 10.88 12.53 31.13
C LEU A 110 10.18 13.88 31.28
N VAL A 111 9.62 14.41 30.18
CA VAL A 111 8.81 15.64 30.20
C VAL A 111 7.53 15.43 31.02
N ARG A 112 6.84 14.29 30.83
CA ARG A 112 5.64 13.95 31.62
C ARG A 112 5.94 13.75 33.10
N GLY A 113 7.13 13.27 33.43
CA GLY A 113 7.59 13.09 34.81
C GLY A 113 8.28 14.31 35.41
N GLU A 114 8.25 15.48 34.75
CA GLU A 114 8.92 16.73 35.17
C GLU A 114 10.44 16.59 35.42
N ARG A 115 11.08 15.58 34.81
CA ARG A 115 12.52 15.30 34.92
C ARG A 115 13.29 15.81 33.71
N TRP A 116 12.77 16.85 33.06
CA TRP A 116 13.38 17.52 31.93
C TRP A 116 13.85 18.92 32.36
N PRO A 117 15.10 19.36 32.07
CA PRO A 117 16.11 18.73 31.22
C PRO A 117 16.70 17.44 31.83
N ALA A 118 16.98 16.47 30.96
CA ALA A 118 17.47 15.16 31.37
C ALA A 118 18.92 15.21 31.88
N GLN A 119 19.27 14.28 32.78
CA GLN A 119 20.64 14.08 33.24
C GLN A 119 21.54 13.51 32.11
N ASP A 120 22.85 13.67 32.25
CA ASP A 120 23.83 13.11 31.31
C ASP A 120 23.63 11.59 31.17
N GLY A 121 23.77 11.09 29.93
CA GLY A 121 23.58 9.67 29.62
C GLY A 121 22.12 9.19 29.47
N TRP A 122 21.11 10.08 29.45
CA TRP A 122 19.69 9.69 29.35
C TRP A 122 19.30 8.90 28.09
N THR A 123 20.16 8.88 27.07
CA THR A 123 20.02 8.11 25.82
C THR A 123 20.81 6.79 25.80
N GLU A 124 21.58 6.48 26.84
CA GLU A 124 22.47 5.31 26.85
C GLU A 124 21.70 3.99 27.13
N ASN A 125 20.57 4.07 27.85
CA ASN A 125 19.75 2.92 28.23
C ASN A 125 18.40 2.88 27.48
N LEU A 126 18.41 2.87 26.15
CA LEU A 126 17.19 2.86 25.32
C LEU A 126 16.52 1.48 25.18
N GLY A 127 16.98 0.44 25.89
CA GLY A 127 16.50 -0.93 25.77
C GLY A 127 16.81 -1.55 24.39
N GLU A 128 16.19 -2.69 24.08
CA GLU A 128 16.36 -3.35 22.78
C GLU A 128 15.64 -2.54 21.69
N VAL A 129 16.42 -1.94 20.79
CA VAL A 129 15.88 -1.12 19.69
C VAL A 129 15.66 -2.00 18.47
N ARG A 130 14.39 -2.23 18.13
CA ARG A 130 14.00 -2.88 16.88
C ARG A 130 14.03 -1.88 15.73
N GLY A 131 14.62 -2.28 14.60
CA GLY A 131 14.58 -1.50 13.37
C GLY A 131 13.15 -1.22 12.93
N MET A 132 12.85 0.04 12.58
CA MET A 132 11.53 0.48 12.17
C MET A 132 11.55 0.86 10.70
N VAL A 133 10.65 0.28 9.91
CA VAL A 133 10.40 0.66 8.52
C VAL A 133 9.15 1.51 8.50
N VAL A 134 9.23 2.67 7.85
CA VAL A 134 8.06 3.54 7.65
C VAL A 134 7.66 3.41 6.19
N GLU A 135 6.42 2.99 5.95
CA GLU A 135 5.84 3.01 4.62
C GLU A 135 5.66 4.46 4.17
N GLU A 136 6.26 4.83 3.03
CA GLU A 136 6.40 6.23 2.59
C GLU A 136 5.08 6.94 2.29
N GLU A 137 4.01 6.19 2.01
CA GLU A 137 2.72 6.75 1.62
C GLU A 137 2.11 7.62 2.74
N GLY A 138 2.01 8.93 2.48
CA GLY A 138 1.35 9.88 3.39
C GLY A 138 2.15 10.29 4.63
N VAL A 139 3.45 9.94 4.72
CA VAL A 139 4.33 10.36 5.83
C VAL A 139 4.51 11.87 5.85
N ALA A 140 4.69 12.49 4.68
CA ALA A 140 4.81 13.94 4.55
C ALA A 140 3.55 14.66 5.05
N SER A 141 2.36 14.16 4.70
CA SER A 141 1.07 14.71 5.14
C SER A 141 0.89 14.56 6.66
N ARG A 142 1.30 13.42 7.24
CA ARG A 142 1.23 13.16 8.70
C ARG A 142 2.23 14.03 9.48
N LEU A 143 3.45 14.20 8.98
CA LEU A 143 4.45 15.10 9.58
C LEU A 143 4.02 16.57 9.50
N LYS A 144 3.46 16.99 8.38
CA LYS A 144 2.90 18.34 8.22
C LYS A 144 1.75 18.58 9.21
N ALA A 145 0.83 17.62 9.34
CA ALA A 145 -0.27 17.70 10.29
C ALA A 145 0.21 17.70 11.75
N ALA A 146 1.20 16.88 12.11
CA ALA A 146 1.77 16.83 13.45
C ALA A 146 2.49 18.14 13.82
N ARG A 147 3.20 18.75 12.86
CA ARG A 147 3.90 20.03 13.05
C ARG A 147 2.91 21.19 13.25
N SER A 148 1.79 21.19 12.53
CA SER A 148 0.71 22.17 12.74
C SER A 148 0.12 22.07 14.14
N ARG A 149 -0.24 20.85 14.59
CA ARG A 149 -0.80 20.62 15.94
C ARG A 149 0.17 20.99 17.07
N ALA A 150 1.47 20.76 16.87
CA ALA A 150 2.49 21.13 17.85
C ALA A 150 2.72 22.66 17.97
N CYS A 151 2.38 23.43 16.92
CA CYS A 151 2.39 24.89 16.98
C CYS A 151 1.12 25.44 17.63
N GLU A 152 -0.03 24.81 17.42
CA GLU A 152 -1.31 25.20 18.02
C GLU A 152 -1.35 25.01 19.55
N LEU A 153 -0.60 24.05 20.09
CA LEU A 153 -0.50 23.78 21.54
C LEU A 153 0.47 24.70 22.31
N ARG A 154 1.04 25.75 21.67
CA ARG A 154 1.95 26.73 22.30
C ARG A 154 1.34 28.12 22.54
N HIS A 155 0.03 28.27 22.38
CA HIS A 155 -0.71 29.49 22.73
C HIS A 155 -1.58 29.27 23.96
#